data_AF-A0A2H9MJW7-F1
#
_entry.id   AF-A0A2H9MJW7-F1
#
_cell.length_a   1.000
_cell.length_b   1.000
_cell.length_c   1.000
_cell.angle_alpha   90.00
_cell.angle_beta   90.00
_cell.angle_gamma   90.00
#
_symmetry.space_group_name_H-M   'P 1'
#
loop_
_entity.id
_entity.type
_entity.pdbx_description
1 polymer ?
#
loop_
_entity_poly.entity_id
_entity_poly.type
_entity_poly.pdbx_seq_one_letter_code
_entity_poly.pdbx_strand_id
1 'polypeptide(L)' 'RRNKHFVPIAYRVMQAFLEEGFILKEDIIKHQWQCKTTPFWAEKSKKFNFLLLMHEHLFVFRKPEKDEKVSGFKESAKWW' A
#
# COMPACT_ATOMS: atom_id res chain seq x y z
N ARG A 1 6.82 -1.79 -12.26
CA ARG A 1 7.29 -0.47 -12.75
C ARG A 1 6.87 -0.35 -14.22
N ARG A 2 6.47 0.83 -14.68
CA ARG A 2 6.20 1.12 -16.11
C ARG A 2 7.10 2.26 -16.53
N ASN A 3 7.81 2.15 -17.66
CA ASN A 3 8.77 3.16 -18.12
C ASN A 3 9.75 3.61 -17.02
N LYS A 4 10.26 2.65 -16.22
CA LYS A 4 11.11 2.88 -15.02
C LYS A 4 10.46 3.64 -13.85
N HIS A 5 9.20 4.04 -13.95
CA HIS A 5 8.47 4.70 -12.87
C HIS A 5 7.80 3.68 -11.93
N PHE A 6 7.79 4.01 -10.64
CA PHE A 6 7.03 3.28 -9.64
C PHE A 6 5.53 3.39 -9.95
N VAL A 7 4.81 2.26 -9.84
CA VAL A 7 3.36 2.26 -10.00
C VAL A 7 2.80 2.11 -8.58
N PRO A 8 2.08 3.11 -8.05
CA PRO A 8 1.58 3.12 -6.68
C PRO A 8 0.36 2.20 -6.50
N ILE A 9 0.52 0.89 -6.76
CA ILE A 9 -0.57 -0.08 -6.70
C ILE A 9 -1.17 -0.15 -5.30
N ALA A 10 -0.32 -0.14 -4.26
CA ALA A 10 -0.77 -0.14 -2.86
C ALA A 10 -1.77 1.00 -2.59
N TYR A 11 -1.42 2.23 -2.94
CA TYR A 11 -2.29 3.39 -2.72
C TYR A 11 -3.56 3.36 -3.58
N ARG A 12 -3.49 2.84 -4.81
CA ARG A 12 -4.70 2.65 -5.63
C ARG A 12 -5.66 1.63 -5.02
N VAL A 13 -5.13 0.54 -4.47
CA VAL A 13 -5.93 -0.45 -3.73
C VAL A 13 -6.54 0.20 -2.49
N MET A 14 -5.74 0.95 -1.72
CA MET A 14 -6.25 1.70 -0.56
C MET A 14 -7.40 2.63 -0.94
N GLN A 15 -7.23 3.44 -1.99
CA GLN A 15 -8.28 4.33 -2.49
C GLN A 15 -9.55 3.56 -2.85
N ALA A 16 -9.45 2.44 -3.58
CA ALA A 16 -10.61 1.64 -3.94
C ALA A 16 -11.40 1.15 -2.71
N PHE A 17 -10.73 0.71 -1.65
CA PHE A 17 -11.41 0.32 -0.41
C PHE A 17 -12.07 1.50 0.31
N LEU A 18 -11.41 2.65 0.35
CA LEU A 18 -11.99 3.87 0.94
C LEU A 18 -13.22 4.35 0.15
N GLU A 19 -13.20 4.24 -1.19
CA GLU A 19 -14.33 4.56 -2.06
C GLU A 19 -15.55 3.67 -1.80
N GLU A 20 -15.33 2.38 -1.50
CA GLU A 20 -16.38 1.42 -1.13
C GLU A 20 -16.89 1.59 0.31
N GLY A 21 -16.39 2.58 1.07
CA GLY A 21 -16.84 2.88 2.42
C GLY A 21 -16.17 2.06 3.52
N PHE A 22 -15.08 1.34 3.22
CA PHE A 22 -14.21 0.81 4.27
C PHE A 22 -13.44 1.93 4.95
N ILE A 23 -13.07 1.71 6.21
CA ILE A 23 -12.26 2.62 7.00
C ILE A 23 -10.89 1.98 7.17
N LEU A 24 -9.83 2.75 6.87
CA LEU A 24 -8.46 2.33 7.12
C LEU A 24 -8.20 2.35 8.63
N LYS A 25 -7.88 1.20 9.20
CA LYS A 25 -7.57 1.07 10.62
C LYS A 25 -6.07 1.20 10.88
N GLU A 26 -5.25 0.52 10.07
CA GLU A 26 -3.79 0.51 10.18
C GLU A 26 -3.13 0.46 8.80
N ASP A 27 -2.01 1.16 8.64
CA ASP A 27 -1.04 0.94 7.55
C ASP A 27 0.25 0.37 8.15
N ILE A 28 0.47 -0.93 7.97
CA ILE A 28 1.65 -1.61 8.49
C ILE A 28 2.71 -1.68 7.39
N ILE A 29 3.88 -1.10 7.65
CA ILE A 29 5.03 -1.16 6.75
C ILE A 29 5.93 -2.33 7.15
N LYS A 30 5.92 -3.38 6.34
CA LYS A 30 6.77 -4.56 6.54
C LYS A 30 8.07 -4.43 5.76
N HIS A 31 9.20 -4.45 6.45
CA HIS A 31 10.52 -4.56 5.83
C HIS A 31 10.71 -5.98 5.26
N GLN A 32 11.11 -6.06 3.99
CA GLN A 32 11.57 -7.28 3.35
C GLN A 32 12.97 -7.67 3.87
N TRP A 33 13.07 -8.81 4.57
CA TRP A 33 14.34 -9.34 5.07
C TRP A 33 14.69 -10.67 4.39
N GLN A 34 15.91 -10.78 3.86
CA GLN A 34 16.47 -12.01 3.26
C GLN A 34 15.61 -12.71 2.19
N CYS A 35 15.03 -11.96 1.26
CA CYS A 35 14.31 -12.56 0.14
C CYS A 35 15.28 -13.29 -0.81
N LYS A 36 14.96 -14.55 -1.17
CA LYS A 36 15.80 -15.41 -2.04
C LYS A 36 16.13 -14.77 -3.38
N THR A 37 15.25 -13.91 -3.91
CA THR A 37 15.39 -13.25 -5.21
C THR A 37 16.08 -11.89 -5.14
N THR A 38 16.49 -11.41 -3.96
CA THR A 38 17.18 -10.13 -3.79
C THR A 38 18.43 -10.00 -4.67
N PRO A 39 19.32 -11.02 -4.80
CA PRO A 39 20.50 -10.91 -5.66
C PRO A 39 20.14 -10.64 -7.13
N PHE A 40 19.13 -11.35 -7.65
CA PHE A 40 18.64 -11.17 -9.02
C PHE A 40 18.14 -9.74 -9.25
N TRP A 41 17.34 -9.20 -8.32
CA TRP A 41 16.82 -7.84 -8.45
C TRP A 41 17.89 -6.78 -8.25
N ALA A 42 18.90 -7.01 -7.41
CA ALA A 42 20.02 -6.10 -7.20
C ALA A 42 20.90 -5.93 -8.46
N GLU A 43 21.06 -6.99 -9.26
CA GLU A 43 21.74 -6.87 -10.56
C GLU A 43 20.89 -6.06 -11.56
N LYS A 44 19.60 -6.38 -11.66
CA LYS A 44 18.66 -5.69 -12.57
C LYS A 44 18.49 -4.21 -12.22
N SER A 45 18.47 -3.87 -10.93
CA SER A 45 18.30 -2.49 -10.44
C SER A 45 19.46 -1.61 -10.89
N LYS A 46 20.70 -2.12 -10.82
CA LYS A 46 21.90 -1.46 -11.34
C LYS A 46 21.87 -1.37 -12.87
N LYS A 47 21.58 -2.48 -13.55
CA LYS A 47 21.56 -2.53 -15.03
C LYS A 47 20.55 -1.56 -15.65
N PHE A 48 19.35 -1.45 -15.06
CA PHE A 48 18.26 -0.65 -15.62
C PHE A 48 18.05 0.69 -14.91
N ASN A 49 18.90 1.01 -13.94
CA ASN A 49 18.90 2.24 -13.12
C ASN A 49 17.54 2.50 -12.44
N PHE A 50 17.18 1.65 -11.48
CA PHE A 50 16.03 1.86 -10.60
C PHE A 50 16.33 1.42 -9.17
N LEU A 51 15.60 1.94 -8.18
CA LEU A 51 15.74 1.54 -6.77
C LEU A 51 14.90 0.31 -6.44
N LEU A 52 15.37 -0.58 -5.57
CA LEU A 52 14.61 -1.72 -5.07
C LEU A 52 13.51 -1.29 -4.11
N LEU A 53 12.40 -2.03 -4.11
CA LEU A 53 11.38 -1.89 -3.07
C LEU A 53 11.82 -2.79 -1.92
N MET A 54 11.98 -2.21 -0.73
CA MET A 54 12.35 -2.95 0.48
C MET A 54 11.20 -3.08 1.47
N HIS A 55 10.04 -2.50 1.16
CA HIS A 55 8.90 -2.43 2.06
C HIS A 55 7.62 -2.86 1.35
N GLU A 56 6.74 -3.50 2.12
CA GLU A 56 5.38 -3.86 1.74
C GLU A 56 4.39 -3.11 2.64
N HIS A 57 3.35 -2.55 2.04
CA HIS A 57 2.21 -2.01 2.78
C HIS A 57 1.21 -3.14 3.04
N LEU A 58 0.82 -3.30 4.30
CA LEU A 58 -0.26 -4.19 4.73
C LEU A 58 -1.35 -3.32 5.34
N PHE A 59 -2.36 -2.99 4.52
CA PHE A 59 -3.50 -2.21 4.97
C PHE A 59 -4.48 -3.10 5.73
N VAL A 60 -4.89 -2.66 6.92
CA VAL A 60 -5.97 -3.27 7.68
C VAL A 60 -7.21 -2.40 7.53
N PHE A 61 -8.19 -2.90 6.80
CA PHE A 61 -9.49 -2.24 6.63
C PHE A 61 -10.51 -2.82 7.60
N ARG A 62 -11.45 -1.98 8.03
CA ARG A 62 -12.67 -2.43 8.71
C ARG A 62 -13.89 -1.94 7.95
N LYS A 63 -14.92 -2.78 7.93
CA LYS A 63 -16.24 -2.39 7.46
C LYS A 63 -17.02 -1.79 8.64
N PRO A 64 -17.60 -0.58 8.52
CA PRO A 64 -18.46 -0.05 9.56
C PRO A 64 -19.77 -0.85 9.66
N GLU A 65 -20.33 -0.92 10.87
CA GLU A 65 -21.68 -1.46 11.08
C GLU A 65 -22.74 -0.49 10.53
N LYS A 66 -23.97 -0.99 10.27
CA LYS A 66 -25.03 -0.20 9.59
C LYS A 66 -25.35 1.13 10.27
N ASP A 67 -25.35 1.16 11.60
CA ASP A 67 -25.73 2.33 12.40
C ASP A 67 -24.54 2.93 13.16
N GLU A 68 -23.31 2.59 12.75
CA GLU A 68 -22.11 3.10 13.40
C GLU A 68 -21.90 4.59 13.10
N LYS A 69 -21.65 5.39 14.15
CA LYS A 69 -21.27 6.80 13.97
C LYS A 69 -19.84 6.91 13.42
N VAL A 70 -19.71 7.01 12.09
CA VAL A 70 -18.40 7.06 11.41
C VAL A 70 -17.70 8.43 11.42
N SER A 71 -18.35 9.47 11.96
CA SER A 71 -17.83 10.86 11.92
C SER A 71 -16.45 11.03 12.58
N GLY A 72 -16.11 10.15 13.54
CA GLY A 72 -14.80 10.15 14.21
C GLY A 72 -13.65 9.64 13.32
N PHE A 73 -13.95 8.99 12.20
CA PHE A 73 -12.96 8.35 11.32
C PHE A 73 -12.80 9.09 9.99
N LYS A 74 -13.23 10.35 9.90
CA LYS A 74 -13.19 11.13 8.65
C LYS A 74 -11.81 11.18 7.99
N GLU A 75 -10.73 11.23 8.77
CA GLU A 75 -9.35 11.28 8.28
C GLU A 75 -8.82 9.91 7.84
N SER A 76 -9.58 8.85 8.12
CA SER A 76 -9.23 7.45 7.82
C SER A 76 -10.25 6.80 6.86
N ALA A 77 -11.21 7.58 6.37
CA ALA A 77 -12.25 7.21 5.41
C ALA A 77 -12.06 8.01 4.11
N LYS A 78 -12.95 7.90 3.13
CA LYS A 78 -12.89 8.78 1.95
C LYS A 78 -13.00 10.26 2.36
N TRP A 79 -11.98 11.07 2.03
CA TRP A 79 -11.88 12.48 2.45
C TRP A 79 -11.81 13.48 1.28
N TRP A 80 -11.93 13.01 0.03
CA TRP A 80 -11.93 13.83 -1.18
C TRP A 80 -13.31 13.91 -1.82
#